data_AF-A0AAJ1WLZ0-F1
#
_entry.id   AF-A0AAJ1WLZ0-F1
#
_cell.length_a   1.000
_cell.length_b   1.000
_cell.length_c   1.000
_cell.angle_alpha   90.00
_cell.angle_beta   90.00
_cell.angle_gamma   90.00
#
_symmetry.space_group_name_H-M   'P 1'
#
loop_
_entity.id
_entity.type
_entity.pdbx_description
1 polymer ?
#
loop_
_entity_poly.entity_id
_entity_poly.type
_entity_poly.pdbx_seq_one_letter_code
_entity_poly.pdbx_strand_id
1 'polypeptide(L)'
;MSYDGEADEGHRPAGRRWGLVAAAAVVPAALAGWLLWQALGAGGDDGEDGRGTAAPSVSAPASPSGEPSPEPDEEASAEPSGKPSSGTESSRKPASGPLAGRTVVVDPGHNPGNRNHPAEINRQVDVGTHRKECDTTGTSTNDGYAEAEFTLDVAHRLRDVLEERGATVKLTQDGDRPFGPCVDERARIGNEAKADAVVSVHADGSTAAGHRGFHVILPAAVHGGGADTRPIVTASRRLGERIAGKLVEHTGSAPSNYIGGGTGLDVRDDLGGLNLSRVPKVFVECGNMRDPQDAALLKDEDWRQKAARGMADGITLHLRG
;
A
#
# COMPACT_ATOMS: atom_id res chain seq x y z
N MET A 1 -25.46 -28.02 63.15
CA MET A 1 -24.03 -28.32 63.17
C MET A 1 -23.47 -27.93 61.83
N SER A 2 -22.46 -27.10 61.63
CA SER A 2 -21.71 -26.15 62.45
C SER A 2 -20.54 -25.73 61.55
N TYR A 3 -20.22 -24.43 61.55
CA TYR A 3 -18.87 -23.86 61.37
C TYR A 3 -18.33 -23.84 59.91
N ASP A 4 -17.72 -22.78 59.38
CA ASP A 4 -17.32 -21.49 59.94
C ASP A 4 -17.06 -20.47 58.81
N GLY A 5 -17.27 -19.20 59.14
CA GLY A 5 -16.65 -18.08 58.45
C GLY A 5 -15.52 -17.52 59.29
N GLU A 6 -14.42 -17.09 58.65
CA GLU A 6 -13.32 -16.39 59.31
C GLU A 6 -13.06 -15.03 58.64
N ALA A 7 -13.44 -14.02 59.42
CA ALA A 7 -12.79 -12.74 59.72
C ALA A 7 -11.92 -12.05 58.66
N ASP A 8 -12.47 -10.92 58.21
CA ASP A 8 -11.80 -9.69 57.82
C ASP A 8 -11.31 -8.95 59.08
N GLU A 9 -10.02 -8.64 59.15
CA GLU A 9 -9.49 -7.57 60.03
C GLU A 9 -8.51 -6.71 59.25
N GLY A 10 -8.92 -5.46 59.02
CA GLY A 10 -8.12 -4.44 58.38
C GLY A 10 -7.04 -3.85 59.27
N HIS A 11 -6.03 -3.27 58.63
CA HIS A 11 -5.32 -2.09 59.13
C HIS A 11 -4.68 -1.31 57.97
N ARG A 12 -5.09 -0.05 57.82
CA ARG A 12 -4.37 1.04 57.14
C ARG A 12 -4.09 2.11 58.21
N PRO A 13 -3.26 3.16 57.98
CA PRO A 13 -2.13 3.34 57.04
C PRO A 13 -0.91 4.01 57.72
N ALA A 14 0.25 4.10 57.05
CA ALA A 14 1.24 5.15 57.35
C ALA A 14 2.22 5.40 56.20
N GLY A 15 2.48 6.69 55.90
CA GLY A 15 3.83 7.16 55.60
C GLY A 15 4.19 7.43 54.14
N ARG A 16 3.83 8.63 53.66
CA ARG A 16 4.45 9.31 52.49
C ARG A 16 5.95 9.53 52.70
N ARG A 17 6.81 9.18 51.74
CA ARG A 17 8.09 9.90 51.47
C ARG A 17 8.40 9.92 49.98
N TRP A 18 8.76 11.12 49.54
CA TRP A 18 9.10 11.50 48.17
C TRP A 18 10.47 10.93 47.80
N GLY A 19 10.58 10.37 46.60
CA GLY A 19 11.83 9.95 45.97
C GLY A 19 11.81 10.36 44.49
N LEU A 20 12.90 10.98 44.05
CA LEU A 20 13.05 11.78 42.84
C LEU A 20 12.82 10.99 41.54
N VAL A 21 12.05 11.57 40.62
CA VAL A 21 11.95 11.14 39.23
C VAL A 21 13.18 11.64 38.48
N ALA A 22 14.08 10.73 38.10
CA ALA A 22 15.11 11.02 37.11
C ALA A 22 14.46 10.93 35.72
N ALA A 23 14.27 12.08 35.07
CA ALA A 23 13.83 12.18 33.69
C ALA A 23 14.98 11.73 32.77
N ALA A 24 14.90 10.52 32.23
CA ALA A 24 15.71 10.11 31.09
C ALA A 24 15.07 10.65 29.82
N ALA A 25 15.67 11.70 29.25
CA ALA A 25 15.31 12.21 27.94
C ALA A 25 15.70 11.17 26.87
N VAL A 26 14.70 10.51 26.27
CA VAL A 26 14.88 9.73 25.04
C VAL A 26 14.83 10.70 23.87
N VAL A 27 15.99 10.94 23.26
CA VAL A 27 16.11 11.67 22.00
C VAL A 27 15.78 10.70 20.86
N PRO A 28 14.84 11.02 19.94
CA PRO A 28 14.63 10.20 18.75
C PRO A 28 15.77 10.46 17.75
N ALA A 29 16.71 9.51 17.70
CA ALA A 29 17.70 9.42 16.63
C ALA A 29 17.05 8.83 15.37
N ALA A 30 16.40 9.68 14.58
CA ALA A 30 15.89 9.34 13.26
C ALA A 30 16.20 10.44 12.23
N LEU A 31 17.44 10.96 12.23
CA LEU A 31 17.96 11.85 11.18
C LEU A 31 19.49 11.72 11.03
N ALA A 32 19.99 10.54 10.65
CA ALA A 32 21.42 10.39 10.30
C ALA A 32 21.68 9.24 9.28
N GLY A 33 20.82 9.12 8.28
CA GLY A 33 20.93 8.08 7.23
C GLY A 33 21.11 8.60 5.81
N TRP A 34 21.53 9.86 5.61
CA TRP A 34 21.62 10.41 4.24
C TRP A 34 22.77 11.39 3.94
N LEU A 35 23.79 11.51 4.79
CA LEU A 35 24.96 12.34 4.45
C LEU A 35 26.28 11.71 4.90
N LEU A 36 26.63 10.53 4.40
CA LEU A 36 28.01 10.03 4.48
C LEU A 36 28.39 9.03 3.38
N TRP A 37 28.16 9.41 2.11
CA TRP A 37 28.90 8.82 0.99
C TRP A 37 29.13 9.86 -0.09
N GLN A 38 30.06 10.79 0.16
CA GLN A 38 30.72 11.64 -0.86
C GLN A 38 32.04 12.26 -0.35
N ALA A 39 32.80 11.52 0.45
CA ALA A 39 34.22 11.78 0.65
C ALA A 39 34.89 10.46 1.03
N LEU A 40 36.08 10.21 0.48
CA LEU A 40 36.88 8.97 0.54
C LEU A 40 36.67 8.01 -0.64
N GLY A 41 37.19 8.44 -1.78
CA GLY A 41 37.47 7.60 -2.94
C GLY A 41 38.56 8.25 -3.80
N ALA A 42 39.66 8.69 -3.17
CA ALA A 42 40.83 9.25 -3.84
C ALA A 42 42.11 8.79 -3.13
N GLY A 43 43.01 8.16 -3.91
CA GLY A 43 44.39 7.81 -3.55
C GLY A 43 44.54 6.37 -3.03
N GLY A 44 45.35 5.49 -3.62
CA GLY A 44 46.30 5.64 -4.72
C GLY A 44 46.84 4.27 -5.14
N ASP A 45 47.43 4.23 -6.33
CA ASP A 45 48.28 3.13 -6.80
C ASP A 45 49.45 3.78 -7.57
N ASP A 46 50.67 3.47 -7.15
CA ASP A 46 51.93 3.92 -7.76
C ASP A 46 52.54 2.75 -8.54
N GLY A 47 52.92 2.99 -9.80
CA GLY A 47 53.74 2.04 -10.58
C GLY A 47 53.87 2.39 -12.07
N GLU A 48 54.99 3.04 -12.40
CA GLU A 48 55.73 3.15 -13.69
C GLU A 48 55.32 2.17 -14.83
N ASP A 49 55.38 2.46 -16.13
CA ASP A 49 56.25 3.29 -16.97
C ASP A 49 55.67 3.31 -18.40
N GLY A 50 55.96 4.33 -19.22
CA GLY A 50 55.86 4.18 -20.69
C GLY A 50 55.43 5.41 -21.51
N ARG A 51 56.42 6.15 -22.01
CA ARG A 51 56.31 7.22 -23.01
C ARG A 51 55.57 6.78 -24.29
N GLY A 52 54.75 7.67 -24.85
CA GLY A 52 54.24 7.52 -26.22
C GLY A 52 53.38 8.68 -26.69
N THR A 53 53.99 9.61 -27.41
CA THR A 53 53.42 10.78 -28.11
C THR A 53 52.30 10.44 -29.10
N ALA A 54 51.21 11.24 -29.14
CA ALA A 54 50.66 11.90 -30.34
C ALA A 54 49.19 12.35 -30.15
N ALA A 55 48.93 13.64 -30.37
CA ALA A 55 47.62 14.16 -30.80
C ALA A 55 47.49 13.98 -32.33
N PRO A 56 46.27 13.93 -32.91
CA PRO A 56 45.56 15.17 -33.31
C PRO A 56 44.02 15.10 -33.09
N SER A 57 43.36 16.20 -32.69
CA SER A 57 42.65 17.22 -33.50
C SER A 57 41.33 16.79 -34.19
N VAL A 58 40.25 17.44 -33.73
CA VAL A 58 39.09 18.06 -34.42
C VAL A 58 38.12 17.23 -35.31
N SER A 59 36.83 17.25 -34.96
CA SER A 59 35.77 18.05 -35.65
C SER A 59 34.36 17.45 -35.48
N ALA A 60 33.41 18.27 -35.03
CA ALA A 60 31.99 18.14 -35.34
C ALA A 60 31.74 18.62 -36.79
N PRO A 61 30.60 18.29 -37.44
CA PRO A 61 29.55 19.32 -37.48
C PRO A 61 28.07 18.84 -37.58
N ALA A 62 27.20 19.76 -37.14
CA ALA A 62 25.93 20.25 -37.72
C ALA A 62 24.71 19.34 -37.97
N SER A 63 23.60 19.77 -37.35
CA SER A 63 22.20 19.62 -37.80
C SER A 63 21.94 20.23 -39.18
N PRO A 64 20.80 19.89 -39.80
CA PRO A 64 19.92 20.98 -40.23
C PRO A 64 18.45 20.78 -39.87
N SER A 65 17.82 21.92 -39.62
CA SER A 65 16.38 22.18 -39.49
C SER A 65 15.65 21.96 -40.82
N GLY A 66 14.38 21.56 -40.74
CA GLY A 66 13.43 21.58 -41.84
C GLY A 66 12.00 21.70 -41.32
N GLU A 67 11.35 22.81 -41.64
CA GLU A 67 9.93 23.13 -41.40
C GLU A 67 9.32 23.56 -42.76
N PRO A 68 8.00 23.76 -42.91
CA PRO A 68 7.08 22.82 -43.55
C PRO A 68 6.49 23.34 -44.90
N SER A 69 5.72 22.50 -45.59
CA SER A 69 4.88 22.93 -46.73
C SER A 69 3.71 21.96 -47.00
N PRO A 70 2.64 22.43 -47.69
CA PRO A 70 1.25 22.20 -47.29
C PRO A 70 0.48 21.19 -48.15
N GLU A 71 -0.76 20.95 -47.71
CA GLU A 71 -1.84 20.15 -48.32
C GLU A 71 -2.24 20.62 -49.74
N PRO A 72 -3.05 19.80 -50.44
CA PRO A 72 -4.36 20.35 -50.81
C PRO A 72 -5.56 19.42 -50.57
N ASP A 73 -6.71 20.10 -50.51
CA ASP A 73 -8.09 19.67 -50.27
C ASP A 73 -8.62 18.52 -51.15
N GLU A 74 -9.59 17.75 -50.63
CA GLU A 74 -10.83 17.50 -51.38
C GLU A 74 -12.04 17.12 -50.50
N GLU A 75 -13.20 17.44 -51.07
CA GLU A 75 -14.50 17.82 -50.51
C GLU A 75 -15.37 16.76 -49.81
N ALA A 76 -16.38 17.33 -49.15
CA ALA A 76 -17.54 16.73 -48.51
C ALA A 76 -18.50 15.96 -49.43
N SER A 77 -19.19 14.95 -48.88
CA SER A 77 -20.64 14.78 -49.11
C SER A 77 -21.33 13.81 -48.14
N ALA A 78 -22.46 14.31 -47.60
CA ALA A 78 -23.71 13.65 -47.22
C ALA A 78 -23.81 12.73 -45.98
N GLU A 79 -24.60 13.22 -45.02
CA GLU A 79 -25.28 12.50 -43.94
C GLU A 79 -26.18 11.36 -44.44
N PRO A 80 -26.53 10.42 -43.54
CA PRO A 80 -27.95 10.33 -43.24
C PRO A 80 -28.25 10.39 -41.73
N SER A 81 -29.31 11.14 -41.45
CA SER A 81 -29.99 11.26 -40.17
C SER A 81 -30.31 9.89 -39.54
N GLY A 82 -29.68 9.60 -38.40
CA GLY A 82 -29.97 8.47 -37.52
C GLY A 82 -30.28 8.98 -36.12
N LYS A 83 -31.49 8.73 -35.63
CA LYS A 83 -32.00 9.08 -34.30
C LYS A 83 -31.01 8.71 -33.18
N PRO A 84 -31.00 9.44 -32.04
CA PRO A 84 -30.16 9.07 -30.91
C PRO A 84 -30.62 7.73 -30.36
N SER A 85 -29.82 6.69 -30.60
CA SER A 85 -29.92 5.43 -29.87
C SER A 85 -29.49 5.72 -28.45
N SER A 86 -30.45 5.78 -27.53
CA SER A 86 -30.21 5.68 -26.10
C SER A 86 -29.26 4.51 -25.88
N GLY A 87 -28.04 4.81 -25.41
CA GLY A 87 -27.07 3.80 -25.02
C GLY A 87 -27.74 2.91 -23.99
N THR A 88 -27.98 1.66 -24.39
CA THR A 88 -28.43 0.60 -23.52
C THR A 88 -27.45 0.51 -22.36
N GLU A 89 -27.87 0.94 -21.17
CA GLU A 89 -27.31 0.41 -19.94
C GLU A 89 -27.41 -1.11 -20.07
N SER A 90 -26.28 -1.75 -20.36
CA SER A 90 -26.17 -3.20 -20.33
C SER A 90 -26.73 -3.64 -18.99
N SER A 91 -27.89 -4.28 -19.03
CA SER A 91 -28.59 -4.80 -17.87
C SER A 91 -27.67 -5.84 -17.25
N ARG A 92 -26.80 -5.40 -16.33
CA ARG A 92 -25.88 -6.27 -15.59
C ARG A 92 -26.78 -7.27 -14.87
N LYS A 93 -26.64 -8.55 -15.24
CA LYS A 93 -27.36 -9.65 -14.59
C LYS A 93 -27.25 -9.46 -13.07
N PRO A 94 -28.35 -9.62 -12.30
CA PRO A 94 -28.28 -9.42 -10.85
C PRO A 94 -27.14 -10.24 -10.29
N ALA A 95 -26.25 -9.59 -9.53
CA ALA A 95 -25.11 -10.27 -8.95
C ALA A 95 -25.62 -11.42 -8.06
N SER A 96 -25.21 -12.65 -8.37
CA SER A 96 -25.55 -13.86 -7.62
C SER A 96 -24.30 -14.39 -6.95
N GLY A 97 -24.42 -14.89 -5.72
CA GLY A 97 -23.30 -15.51 -5.02
C GLY A 97 -23.21 -15.08 -3.56
N PRO A 98 -22.20 -15.57 -2.83
CA PRO A 98 -22.04 -15.32 -1.39
C PRO A 98 -21.83 -13.85 -1.03
N LEU A 99 -21.49 -12.99 -1.99
CA LEU A 99 -21.27 -11.55 -1.81
C LEU A 99 -22.27 -10.67 -2.57
N ALA A 100 -23.38 -11.25 -3.05
CA ALA A 100 -24.43 -10.49 -3.72
C ALA A 100 -24.89 -9.30 -2.85
N GLY A 101 -24.90 -8.10 -3.44
CA GLY A 101 -25.28 -6.86 -2.77
C GLY A 101 -24.21 -6.23 -1.89
N ARG A 102 -23.01 -6.83 -1.79
CA ARG A 102 -21.86 -6.24 -1.10
C ARG A 102 -21.04 -5.36 -2.04
N THR A 103 -20.51 -4.27 -1.51
CA THR A 103 -19.52 -3.41 -2.18
C THR A 103 -18.16 -3.56 -1.50
N VAL A 104 -17.13 -3.92 -2.26
CA VAL A 104 -15.75 -4.01 -1.78
C VAL A 104 -14.89 -3.02 -2.57
N VAL A 105 -14.07 -2.26 -1.87
CA VAL A 105 -13.06 -1.41 -2.53
C VAL A 105 -11.69 -2.06 -2.38
N VAL A 106 -11.00 -2.23 -3.51
CA VAL A 106 -9.63 -2.73 -3.55
C VAL A 106 -8.72 -1.58 -3.93
N ASP A 107 -7.69 -1.34 -3.12
CA ASP A 107 -6.76 -0.22 -3.27
C ASP A 107 -5.37 -0.78 -3.65
N PRO A 108 -5.05 -0.89 -4.95
CA PRO A 108 -3.69 -1.23 -5.36
C PRO A 108 -2.75 -0.07 -4.98
N GLY A 109 -1.88 -0.33 -4.01
CA GLY A 109 -0.95 0.65 -3.45
C GLY A 109 -0.04 1.26 -4.51
N HIS A 110 0.28 2.54 -4.35
CA HIS A 110 1.10 3.33 -5.29
C HIS A 110 0.50 3.41 -6.71
N ASN A 111 1.27 3.95 -7.65
CA ASN A 111 0.94 3.95 -9.08
C ASN A 111 2.17 3.75 -9.95
N PRO A 112 2.05 3.02 -11.08
CA PRO A 112 3.18 2.77 -11.99
C PRO A 112 3.90 4.04 -12.50
N GLY A 113 3.16 5.13 -12.69
CA GLY A 113 3.70 6.39 -13.20
C GLY A 113 4.35 7.31 -12.15
N ASN A 114 4.14 7.07 -10.85
CA ASN A 114 4.55 8.00 -9.78
C ASN A 114 6.02 8.44 -9.87
N ARG A 115 6.93 7.56 -10.28
CA ARG A 115 8.37 7.86 -10.43
C ARG A 115 8.69 9.02 -11.39
N ASN A 116 7.78 9.32 -12.32
CA ASN A 116 7.92 10.41 -13.29
C ASN A 116 7.24 11.71 -12.83
N HIS A 117 6.57 11.71 -11.69
CA HIS A 117 5.74 12.81 -11.18
C HIS A 117 6.09 13.22 -9.73
N PRO A 118 7.38 13.46 -9.41
CA PRO A 118 7.80 13.74 -8.04
C PRO A 118 7.17 15.03 -7.48
N ALA A 119 6.89 16.03 -8.30
CA ALA A 119 6.28 17.29 -7.82
C ALA A 119 4.85 17.05 -7.32
N GLU A 120 4.10 16.22 -8.03
CA GLU A 120 2.70 15.94 -7.75
C GLU A 120 2.53 14.99 -6.56
N ILE A 121 3.34 13.92 -6.48
CA ILE A 121 3.24 12.95 -5.38
C ILE A 121 3.83 13.49 -4.07
N ASN A 122 4.81 14.39 -4.12
CA ASN A 122 5.37 15.02 -2.90
C ASN A 122 4.50 16.16 -2.35
N ARG A 123 3.45 16.57 -3.08
CA ARG A 123 2.50 17.57 -2.59
C ARG A 123 1.86 17.06 -1.30
N GLN A 124 1.91 17.87 -0.26
CA GLN A 124 1.32 17.49 1.02
C GLN A 124 -0.21 17.41 0.93
N VAL A 125 -0.81 16.41 1.57
CA VAL A 125 -2.25 16.20 1.76
C VAL A 125 -2.57 16.05 3.25
N ASP A 126 -3.80 16.35 3.63
CA ASP A 126 -4.25 16.25 5.03
C ASP A 126 -4.74 14.83 5.26
N VAL A 127 -4.13 14.16 6.24
CA VAL A 127 -4.45 12.77 6.58
C VAL A 127 -5.17 12.64 7.92
N GLY A 128 -5.82 13.72 8.34
CA GLY A 128 -6.64 13.82 9.53
C GLY A 128 -5.83 14.09 10.79
N THR A 129 -4.71 13.40 11.00
CA THR A 129 -3.84 13.59 12.18
C THR A 129 -2.63 14.50 11.91
N HIS A 130 -2.18 14.59 10.67
CA HIS A 130 -1.04 15.39 10.23
C HIS A 130 -1.10 15.62 8.71
N ARG A 131 -0.06 16.24 8.15
CA ARG A 131 0.15 16.39 6.70
C ARG A 131 1.24 15.43 6.25
N LYS A 132 1.04 14.77 5.11
CA LYS A 132 2.05 13.91 4.49
C LYS A 132 2.00 13.99 2.97
N GLU A 133 2.97 13.41 2.29
CA GLU A 133 3.01 13.32 0.83
C GLU A 133 1.73 12.69 0.27
N CYS A 134 1.29 13.19 -0.89
CA CYS A 134 0.13 12.72 -1.63
C CYS A 134 0.23 11.22 -1.90
N ASP A 135 1.36 10.76 -2.44
CA ASP A 135 1.64 9.34 -2.69
C ASP A 135 3.15 9.11 -2.69
N THR A 136 3.58 7.85 -2.80
CA THR A 136 4.99 7.47 -2.98
C THR A 136 5.14 6.52 -4.16
N THR A 137 6.38 6.27 -4.59
CA THR A 137 6.66 5.32 -5.68
C THR A 137 6.46 3.85 -5.29
N GLY A 138 6.42 3.55 -3.99
CA GLY A 138 6.60 2.20 -3.46
C GLY A 138 8.05 1.72 -3.54
N THR A 139 8.28 0.50 -3.08
CA THR A 139 9.58 -0.20 -3.17
C THR A 139 9.70 -1.00 -4.47
N SER A 140 10.74 -1.83 -4.57
CA SER A 140 10.93 -2.78 -5.65
C SER A 140 11.69 -4.00 -5.16
N THR A 141 11.66 -5.08 -5.95
CA THR A 141 12.65 -6.14 -5.81
C THR A 141 14.05 -5.63 -6.17
N ASN A 142 15.07 -6.41 -5.79
CA ASN A 142 16.47 -6.09 -6.12
C ASN A 142 16.76 -6.10 -7.63
N ASP A 143 15.97 -6.86 -8.41
CA ASP A 143 16.03 -6.89 -9.87
C ASP A 143 15.05 -5.93 -10.58
N GLY A 144 14.36 -5.07 -9.82
CA GLY A 144 13.60 -3.94 -10.36
C GLY A 144 12.11 -4.18 -10.63
N TYR A 145 11.54 -5.30 -10.20
CA TYR A 145 10.08 -5.50 -10.21
C TYR A 145 9.43 -4.55 -9.20
N ALA A 146 8.64 -3.60 -9.68
CA ALA A 146 8.12 -2.50 -8.88
C ALA A 146 6.92 -2.93 -8.02
N GLU A 147 6.83 -2.39 -6.80
CA GLU A 147 5.68 -2.63 -5.93
C GLU A 147 4.36 -2.23 -6.60
N ALA A 148 4.31 -1.07 -7.25
CA ALA A 148 3.10 -0.59 -7.94
C ALA A 148 2.62 -1.52 -9.07
N GLU A 149 3.53 -2.29 -9.68
CA GLU A 149 3.18 -3.30 -10.69
C GLU A 149 2.62 -4.56 -10.03
N PHE A 150 3.26 -5.01 -8.94
CA PHE A 150 2.79 -6.12 -8.12
C PHE A 150 1.39 -5.87 -7.54
N THR A 151 1.17 -4.72 -6.91
CA THR A 151 -0.09 -4.39 -6.24
C THR A 151 -1.25 -4.30 -7.23
N LEU A 152 -1.01 -3.74 -8.42
CA LEU A 152 -2.02 -3.62 -9.48
C LEU A 152 -2.44 -5.00 -10.00
N ASP A 153 -1.48 -5.90 -10.30
CA ASP A 153 -1.80 -7.27 -10.74
C ASP A 153 -2.59 -8.03 -9.68
N VAL A 154 -2.17 -8.00 -8.41
CA VAL A 154 -2.89 -8.68 -7.32
C VAL A 154 -4.27 -8.08 -7.10
N ALA A 155 -4.43 -6.76 -7.21
CA ALA A 155 -5.73 -6.10 -7.09
C ALA A 155 -6.71 -6.50 -8.20
N HIS A 156 -6.23 -6.67 -9.44
CA HIS A 156 -7.05 -7.18 -10.55
C HIS A 156 -7.50 -8.61 -10.28
N ARG A 157 -6.58 -9.49 -9.86
CA ARG A 157 -6.94 -10.87 -9.49
C ARG A 157 -7.95 -10.91 -8.35
N LEU A 158 -7.77 -10.05 -7.34
CA LEU A 158 -8.68 -9.95 -6.20
C LEU A 158 -10.06 -9.44 -6.63
N ARG A 159 -10.12 -8.41 -7.49
CA ARG A 159 -11.36 -7.92 -8.10
C ARG A 159 -12.10 -9.05 -8.79
N ASP A 160 -11.44 -9.78 -9.68
CA ASP A 160 -12.08 -10.81 -10.50
C ASP A 160 -12.67 -11.92 -9.62
N VAL A 161 -11.92 -12.37 -8.60
CA VAL A 161 -12.41 -13.38 -7.64
C VAL A 161 -13.60 -12.87 -6.81
N LEU A 162 -13.63 -11.59 -6.43
CA LEU A 162 -14.73 -11.00 -5.67
C LEU A 162 -15.97 -10.76 -6.54
N GLU A 163 -15.81 -10.33 -7.79
CA GLU A 163 -16.90 -10.16 -8.75
C GLU A 163 -17.52 -11.51 -9.12
N GLU A 164 -16.72 -12.58 -9.27
CA GLU A 164 -17.21 -13.96 -9.45
C GLU A 164 -18.12 -14.39 -8.28
N ARG A 165 -17.85 -13.89 -7.07
CA ARG A 165 -18.65 -14.16 -5.86
C ARG A 165 -19.87 -13.25 -5.72
N GLY A 166 -20.09 -12.33 -6.66
CA GLY A 166 -21.22 -11.42 -6.71
C GLY A 166 -21.03 -10.09 -5.99
N ALA A 167 -19.80 -9.74 -5.56
CA ALA A 167 -19.54 -8.41 -5.03
C ALA A 167 -19.53 -7.36 -6.15
N THR A 168 -19.97 -6.14 -5.83
CA THR A 168 -19.60 -4.96 -6.62
C THR A 168 -18.20 -4.53 -6.17
N VAL A 169 -17.23 -4.55 -7.07
CA VAL A 169 -15.86 -4.13 -6.75
C VAL A 169 -15.57 -2.77 -7.37
N LYS A 170 -14.89 -1.90 -6.62
CA LYS A 170 -14.30 -0.67 -7.15
C LYS A 170 -12.81 -0.65 -6.85
N LEU A 171 -12.01 -0.25 -7.83
CA LEU A 171 -10.59 0.02 -7.63
C LEU A 171 -10.40 1.50 -7.28
N THR A 172 -9.42 1.82 -6.43
CA THR A 172 -9.04 3.23 -6.21
C THR A 172 -8.28 3.81 -7.41
N GLN A 173 -7.60 2.95 -8.18
CA GLN A 173 -6.89 3.25 -9.42
C GLN A 173 -6.74 1.99 -10.27
N ASP A 174 -6.61 2.14 -11.59
CA ASP A 174 -6.55 1.02 -12.54
C ASP A 174 -5.35 1.09 -13.51
N GLY A 175 -4.29 1.81 -13.12
CA GLY A 175 -3.11 2.05 -13.96
C GLY A 175 -3.34 3.05 -15.11
N ASP A 176 -4.48 3.75 -15.10
CA ASP A 176 -4.96 4.65 -16.15
C ASP A 176 -4.66 6.14 -15.87
N ARG A 177 -3.92 6.43 -14.79
CA ARG A 177 -3.52 7.78 -14.38
C ARG A 177 -2.00 7.97 -14.50
N PRO A 178 -1.53 9.20 -14.80
CA PRO A 178 -0.10 9.50 -14.80
C PRO A 178 0.54 9.36 -13.41
N PHE A 179 -0.21 9.69 -12.34
CA PHE A 179 0.19 9.56 -10.94
C PHE A 179 -1.05 9.56 -10.03
N GLY A 180 -0.87 9.15 -8.77
CA GLY A 180 -1.93 9.12 -7.76
C GLY A 180 -3.12 8.23 -8.16
N PRO A 181 -4.22 8.18 -7.41
CA PRO A 181 -4.74 9.15 -6.44
C PRO A 181 -3.88 9.30 -5.19
N CYS A 182 -3.98 10.48 -4.59
CA CYS A 182 -3.38 10.73 -3.28
C CYS A 182 -4.03 9.85 -2.20
N VAL A 183 -3.33 9.60 -1.08
CA VAL A 183 -3.80 8.74 0.01
C VAL A 183 -5.13 9.18 0.63
N ASP A 184 -5.40 10.49 0.66
CA ASP A 184 -6.67 11.07 1.09
C ASP A 184 -7.80 10.82 0.08
N GLU A 185 -7.52 10.94 -1.22
CA GLU A 185 -8.43 10.57 -2.29
C GLU A 185 -8.76 9.07 -2.27
N ARG A 186 -7.77 8.20 -2.04
CA ARG A 186 -7.96 6.74 -1.89
C ARG A 186 -8.92 6.40 -0.75
N ALA A 187 -8.76 7.06 0.41
CA ALA A 187 -9.69 6.89 1.54
C ALA A 187 -11.09 7.40 1.21
N ARG A 188 -11.20 8.55 0.54
CA ARG A 188 -12.47 9.14 0.12
C ARG A 188 -13.26 8.22 -0.82
N ILE A 189 -12.61 7.56 -1.77
CA ILE A 189 -13.24 6.59 -2.69
C ILE A 189 -13.96 5.48 -1.90
N GLY A 190 -13.30 4.91 -0.88
CA GLY A 190 -13.88 3.91 0.00
C GLY A 190 -15.13 4.41 0.74
N ASN A 191 -15.03 5.62 1.28
CA ASN A 191 -16.10 6.25 2.05
C ASN A 191 -17.33 6.59 1.17
N GLU A 192 -17.11 7.19 0.00
CA GLU A 192 -18.18 7.58 -0.93
C GLU A 192 -18.86 6.37 -1.56
N ALA A 193 -18.12 5.28 -1.78
CA ALA A 193 -18.69 4.02 -2.22
C ALA A 193 -19.59 3.35 -1.16
N LYS A 194 -19.54 3.82 0.11
CA LYS A 194 -20.18 3.15 1.26
C LYS A 194 -19.79 1.67 1.30
N ALA A 195 -18.50 1.39 1.06
CA ALA A 195 -18.01 0.02 0.95
C ALA A 195 -18.26 -0.76 2.25
N ASP A 196 -18.60 -2.04 2.12
CA ASP A 196 -18.70 -2.95 3.26
C ASP A 196 -17.31 -3.32 3.80
N ALA A 197 -16.30 -3.31 2.93
CA ALA A 197 -14.89 -3.51 3.28
C ALA A 197 -13.97 -2.82 2.27
N VAL A 198 -12.80 -2.37 2.74
CA VAL A 198 -11.72 -1.84 1.91
C VAL A 198 -10.43 -2.60 2.21
N VAL A 199 -9.72 -3.02 1.17
CA VAL A 199 -8.42 -3.70 1.31
C VAL A 199 -7.40 -2.97 0.44
N SER A 200 -6.34 -2.47 1.08
CA SER A 200 -5.16 -1.95 0.38
C SER A 200 -4.14 -3.06 0.19
N VAL A 201 -3.69 -3.30 -1.04
CA VAL A 201 -2.69 -4.31 -1.37
C VAL A 201 -1.34 -3.62 -1.53
N HIS A 202 -0.34 -4.10 -0.81
CA HIS A 202 1.03 -3.56 -0.76
C HIS A 202 2.07 -4.69 -0.67
N ALA A 203 3.35 -4.33 -0.79
CA ALA A 203 4.47 -5.16 -0.38
C ALA A 203 5.55 -4.31 0.28
N ASP A 204 6.25 -4.88 1.26
CA ASP A 204 7.20 -4.14 2.09
C ASP A 204 8.62 -4.19 1.52
N GLY A 205 9.53 -3.38 2.08
CA GLY A 205 10.87 -3.15 1.57
C GLY A 205 11.98 -3.11 2.63
N SER A 206 11.95 -3.97 3.64
CA SER A 206 13.02 -4.05 4.66
C SER A 206 14.33 -4.57 4.08
N THR A 207 15.43 -3.81 4.19
CA THR A 207 16.76 -4.21 3.67
C THR A 207 17.57 -5.08 4.62
N ALA A 208 17.07 -5.36 5.83
CA ALA A 208 17.76 -6.23 6.78
C ALA A 208 17.67 -7.71 6.37
N ALA A 209 18.78 -8.44 6.53
CA ALA A 209 18.90 -9.82 6.07
C ALA A 209 17.88 -10.76 6.76
N GLY A 210 17.18 -11.57 5.97
CA GLY A 210 16.24 -12.58 6.45
C GLY A 210 14.90 -12.02 6.94
N HIS A 211 14.66 -10.72 6.83
CA HIS A 211 13.35 -10.12 7.10
C HIS A 211 12.37 -10.54 6.00
N ARG A 212 11.33 -11.29 6.36
CA ARG A 212 10.38 -11.85 5.41
C ARG A 212 9.04 -12.19 6.04
N GLY A 213 8.04 -12.46 5.21
CA GLY A 213 6.68 -12.80 5.59
C GLY A 213 5.72 -11.63 5.44
N PHE A 214 4.42 -11.95 5.41
CA PHE A 214 3.36 -10.97 5.22
C PHE A 214 2.93 -10.34 6.56
N HIS A 215 2.37 -9.14 6.53
CA HIS A 215 1.62 -8.61 7.67
C HIS A 215 0.40 -7.81 7.22
N VAL A 216 -0.62 -7.77 8.07
CA VAL A 216 -1.86 -7.03 7.83
C VAL A 216 -1.92 -5.88 8.82
N ILE A 217 -1.91 -4.65 8.30
CA ILE A 217 -1.97 -3.43 9.09
C ILE A 217 -3.43 -3.10 9.39
N LEU A 218 -3.72 -2.95 10.68
CA LEU A 218 -5.02 -2.65 11.26
C LEU A 218 -5.03 -1.19 11.77
N PRO A 219 -6.16 -0.47 11.67
CA PRO A 219 -6.26 0.84 12.26
C PRO A 219 -6.22 0.74 13.79
N ALA A 220 -5.34 1.53 14.41
CA ALA A 220 -5.45 1.90 15.82
C ALA A 220 -6.67 2.80 16.04
N ALA A 221 -7.07 2.98 17.31
CA ALA A 221 -8.13 3.92 17.67
C ALA A 221 -7.58 5.36 17.66
N VAL A 222 -7.94 6.12 16.63
CA VAL A 222 -7.58 7.52 16.43
C VAL A 222 -8.82 8.38 16.60
N HIS A 223 -8.66 9.50 17.30
CA HIS A 223 -9.67 10.55 17.41
C HIS A 223 -8.96 11.90 17.56
N GLY A 224 -8.62 12.51 16.43
CA GLY A 224 -7.80 13.72 16.39
C GLY A 224 -7.81 14.36 15.02
N GLY A 225 -7.78 15.70 15.00
CA GLY A 225 -7.97 16.51 13.80
C GLY A 225 -9.25 16.12 13.06
N GLY A 226 -9.12 15.63 11.83
CA GLY A 226 -10.24 15.16 11.00
C GLY A 226 -10.48 13.64 11.03
N ALA A 227 -9.66 12.87 11.76
CA ALA A 227 -9.71 11.41 11.78
C ALA A 227 -10.50 10.87 12.98
N ASP A 228 -11.38 9.89 12.73
CA ASP A 228 -12.03 9.08 13.76
C ASP A 228 -12.19 7.63 13.28
N THR A 229 -11.27 6.76 13.70
CA THR A 229 -11.28 5.34 13.34
C THR A 229 -11.94 4.45 14.38
N ARG A 230 -12.32 4.99 15.55
CA ARG A 230 -12.95 4.21 16.64
C ARG A 230 -14.16 3.38 16.18
N PRO A 231 -15.03 3.86 15.26
CA PRO A 231 -16.15 3.06 14.79
C PRO A 231 -15.75 1.83 13.95
N ILE A 232 -14.55 1.83 13.35
CA ILE A 232 -14.13 0.80 12.40
C ILE A 232 -13.09 -0.19 12.97
N VAL A 233 -12.44 0.10 14.11
CA VAL A 233 -11.33 -0.72 14.62
C VAL A 233 -11.70 -2.19 14.83
N THR A 234 -12.87 -2.47 15.41
CA THR A 234 -13.30 -3.86 15.68
C THR A 234 -13.62 -4.62 14.39
N ALA A 235 -14.32 -3.99 13.45
CA ALA A 235 -14.64 -4.59 12.17
C ALA A 235 -13.38 -4.83 11.33
N SER A 236 -12.48 -3.85 11.29
CA SER A 236 -11.21 -3.92 10.56
C SER A 236 -10.28 -4.98 11.14
N ARG A 237 -10.24 -5.15 12.47
CA ARG A 237 -9.52 -6.25 13.12
C ARG A 237 -10.04 -7.61 12.67
N ARG A 238 -11.36 -7.83 12.70
CA ARG A 238 -11.96 -9.09 12.23
C ARG A 238 -11.68 -9.35 10.75
N LEU A 239 -11.70 -8.30 9.93
CA LEU A 239 -11.35 -8.38 8.51
C LEU A 239 -9.90 -8.83 8.34
N GLY A 240 -8.97 -8.16 9.02
CA GLY A 240 -7.55 -8.45 8.91
C GLY A 240 -7.14 -9.81 9.45
N GLU A 241 -7.71 -10.25 10.57
CA GLU A 241 -7.50 -11.60 11.13
C GLU A 241 -7.93 -12.69 10.15
N ARG A 242 -9.09 -12.51 9.49
CA ARG A 242 -9.60 -13.48 8.51
C ARG A 242 -8.77 -13.50 7.23
N ILE A 243 -8.32 -12.33 6.77
CA ILE A 243 -7.39 -12.24 5.63
C ILE A 243 -6.06 -12.91 5.96
N ALA A 244 -5.46 -12.60 7.11
CA ALA A 244 -4.18 -13.19 7.53
C ALA A 244 -4.27 -14.73 7.59
N GLY A 245 -5.31 -15.29 8.21
CA GLY A 245 -5.51 -16.73 8.27
C GLY A 245 -5.67 -17.38 6.90
N LYS A 246 -6.43 -16.75 5.99
CA LYS A 246 -6.64 -17.27 4.64
C LYS A 246 -5.45 -17.08 3.71
N LEU A 247 -4.62 -16.05 3.91
CA LEU A 247 -3.33 -15.94 3.24
C LEU A 247 -2.43 -17.12 3.59
N VAL A 248 -2.30 -17.46 4.88
CA VAL A 248 -1.52 -18.64 5.32
C VAL A 248 -2.05 -19.91 4.65
N GLU A 249 -3.38 -20.12 4.68
CA GLU A 249 -4.01 -21.33 4.11
C GLU A 249 -3.78 -21.49 2.60
N HIS A 250 -3.90 -20.40 1.83
CA HIS A 250 -3.81 -20.46 0.36
C HIS A 250 -2.37 -20.40 -0.17
N THR A 251 -1.50 -19.64 0.50
CA THR A 251 -0.15 -19.35 -0.01
C THR A 251 0.95 -20.17 0.68
N GLY A 252 0.70 -20.62 1.91
CA GLY A 252 1.75 -21.17 2.77
C GLY A 252 2.75 -20.14 3.29
N SER A 253 2.59 -18.85 2.96
CA SER A 253 3.48 -17.79 3.44
C SER A 253 3.31 -17.60 4.94
N ALA A 254 4.44 -17.46 5.64
CA ALA A 254 4.45 -17.20 7.07
C ALA A 254 4.14 -15.72 7.36
N PRO A 255 3.57 -15.41 8.54
CA PRO A 255 3.57 -14.07 9.09
C PRO A 255 4.98 -13.46 9.13
N SER A 256 5.05 -12.13 9.03
CA SER A 256 6.28 -11.36 9.09
C SER A 256 7.07 -11.70 10.36
N ASN A 257 8.37 -11.95 10.19
CA ASN A 257 9.31 -12.16 11.29
C ASN A 257 9.94 -10.86 11.81
N TYR A 258 9.59 -9.70 11.26
CA TYR A 258 10.19 -8.41 11.58
C TYR A 258 9.18 -7.31 11.94
N ILE A 259 7.90 -7.49 11.61
CA ILE A 259 6.78 -6.61 11.99
C ILE A 259 5.65 -7.45 12.59
N GLY A 260 4.88 -6.88 13.53
CA GLY A 260 3.69 -7.52 14.10
C GLY A 260 3.98 -8.67 15.07
N GLY A 261 5.23 -8.79 15.56
CA GLY A 261 5.60 -9.76 16.61
C GLY A 261 5.34 -11.22 16.26
N GLY A 262 5.41 -11.59 14.98
CA GLY A 262 5.13 -12.95 14.49
C GLY A 262 3.65 -13.31 14.39
N THR A 263 2.73 -12.40 14.75
CA THR A 263 1.28 -12.62 14.62
C THR A 263 0.77 -12.36 13.19
N GLY A 264 1.53 -11.61 12.40
CA GLY A 264 1.12 -11.14 11.07
C GLY A 264 0.12 -9.99 11.14
N LEU A 265 -0.12 -9.41 12.32
CA LEU A 265 -0.98 -8.25 12.52
C LEU A 265 -0.15 -7.09 13.07
N ASP A 266 -0.32 -5.92 12.48
CA ASP A 266 0.34 -4.69 12.90
C ASP A 266 -0.71 -3.60 13.16
N VAL A 267 -0.67 -2.92 14.29
CA VAL A 267 -1.70 -1.93 14.67
C VAL A 267 -1.07 -0.55 14.65
N ARG A 268 -1.56 0.33 13.77
CA ARG A 268 -0.92 1.60 13.45
C ARG A 268 -1.88 2.79 13.43
N ASP A 269 -1.38 3.97 13.77
CA ASP A 269 -2.11 5.25 13.84
C ASP A 269 -1.55 6.33 12.89
N ASP A 270 -0.57 5.99 12.05
CA ASP A 270 0.18 6.93 11.20
C ASP A 270 -0.20 6.87 9.71
N LEU A 271 -0.96 5.85 9.29
CA LEU A 271 -1.34 5.66 7.90
C LEU A 271 -2.60 6.47 7.53
N GLY A 272 -2.42 7.52 6.73
CA GLY A 272 -3.53 8.38 6.30
C GLY A 272 -4.69 7.65 5.62
N GLY A 273 -4.38 6.65 4.80
CA GLY A 273 -5.41 5.82 4.18
C GLY A 273 -6.26 5.02 5.17
N LEU A 274 -5.72 4.68 6.37
CA LEU A 274 -6.47 4.09 7.48
C LEU A 274 -7.19 5.17 8.30
N ASN A 275 -6.48 6.22 8.70
CA ASN A 275 -6.99 7.28 9.59
C ASN A 275 -8.22 7.99 9.02
N LEU A 276 -8.27 8.16 7.70
CA LEU A 276 -9.39 8.79 6.99
C LEU A 276 -10.53 7.83 6.62
N SER A 277 -10.39 6.53 6.87
CA SER A 277 -11.43 5.56 6.54
C SER A 277 -12.59 5.62 7.53
N ARG A 278 -13.81 5.62 7.00
CA ARG A 278 -15.08 5.56 7.76
C ARG A 278 -15.77 4.21 7.65
N VAL A 279 -15.18 3.30 6.88
CA VAL A 279 -15.63 1.92 6.64
C VAL A 279 -14.51 0.94 7.05
N PRO A 280 -14.80 -0.35 7.31
CA PRO A 280 -13.77 -1.32 7.68
C PRO A 280 -12.64 -1.37 6.64
N LYS A 281 -11.40 -1.13 7.06
CA LYS A 281 -10.23 -1.08 6.16
C LYS A 281 -8.99 -1.70 6.77
N VAL A 282 -8.22 -2.41 5.94
CA VAL A 282 -6.88 -2.93 6.28
C VAL A 282 -5.90 -2.69 5.13
N PHE A 283 -4.59 -2.73 5.44
CA PHE A 283 -3.52 -2.84 4.44
C PHE A 283 -2.93 -4.23 4.55
N VAL A 284 -2.64 -4.87 3.42
CA VAL A 284 -2.01 -6.18 3.35
C VAL A 284 -0.64 -5.98 2.71
N GLU A 285 0.40 -6.09 3.52
CA GLU A 285 1.79 -6.14 3.07
C GLU A 285 2.12 -7.60 2.76
N CYS A 286 2.09 -7.95 1.48
CA CYS A 286 2.08 -9.34 1.01
C CYS A 286 3.39 -10.11 1.24
N GLY A 287 4.49 -9.41 1.50
CA GLY A 287 5.83 -9.95 1.71
C GLY A 287 6.89 -8.86 1.60
N ASN A 288 8.16 -9.19 1.81
CA ASN A 288 9.27 -8.24 1.66
C ASN A 288 9.91 -8.33 0.27
N MET A 289 9.76 -7.31 -0.57
CA MET A 289 10.38 -7.27 -1.90
C MET A 289 11.92 -7.28 -1.87
N ARG A 290 12.54 -6.87 -0.76
CA ARG A 290 14.01 -6.86 -0.62
C ARG A 290 14.58 -8.21 -0.20
N ASP A 291 13.74 -9.13 0.28
CA ASP A 291 14.13 -10.50 0.58
C ASP A 291 14.00 -11.39 -0.67
N PRO A 292 15.04 -12.16 -1.04
CA PRO A 292 15.02 -12.95 -2.27
C PRO A 292 13.99 -14.08 -2.26
N GLN A 293 13.62 -14.65 -1.10
CA GLN A 293 12.61 -15.71 -1.05
C GLN A 293 11.21 -15.14 -1.24
N ASP A 294 10.89 -14.04 -0.57
CA ASP A 294 9.60 -13.38 -0.76
C ASP A 294 9.51 -12.75 -2.16
N ALA A 295 10.57 -12.10 -2.67
CA ALA A 295 10.59 -11.57 -4.03
C ALA A 295 10.33 -12.64 -5.10
N ALA A 296 10.79 -13.88 -4.90
CA ALA A 296 10.48 -14.98 -5.80
C ALA A 296 8.98 -15.33 -5.80
N LEU A 297 8.34 -15.33 -4.62
CA LEU A 297 6.89 -15.54 -4.48
C LEU A 297 6.08 -14.40 -5.09
N LEU A 298 6.47 -13.15 -4.84
CA LEU A 298 5.75 -11.97 -5.36
C LEU A 298 5.81 -11.90 -6.91
N LYS A 299 6.89 -12.39 -7.52
CA LYS A 299 7.02 -12.51 -8.99
C LYS A 299 6.31 -13.72 -9.60
N ASP A 300 5.95 -14.71 -8.78
CA ASP A 300 5.25 -15.92 -9.22
C ASP A 300 3.75 -15.66 -9.43
N GLU A 301 3.24 -15.91 -10.64
CA GLU A 301 1.85 -15.62 -11.00
C GLU A 301 0.84 -16.49 -10.24
N ASP A 302 1.19 -17.76 -10.00
CA ASP A 302 0.35 -18.70 -9.26
C ASP A 302 0.25 -18.30 -7.79
N TRP A 303 1.35 -17.83 -7.19
CA TRP A 303 1.35 -17.29 -5.85
C TRP A 303 0.50 -16.02 -5.75
N ARG A 304 0.62 -15.08 -6.70
CA ARG A 304 -0.25 -13.89 -6.75
C ARG A 304 -1.74 -14.27 -6.85
N GLN A 305 -2.07 -15.29 -7.63
CA GLN A 305 -3.43 -15.82 -7.70
C GLN A 305 -3.89 -16.45 -6.37
N LYS A 306 -3.04 -17.20 -5.68
CA LYS A 306 -3.33 -17.77 -4.35
C LYS A 306 -3.51 -16.68 -3.31
N ALA A 307 -2.67 -15.63 -3.32
CA ALA A 307 -2.81 -14.48 -2.43
C ALA A 307 -4.14 -13.76 -2.63
N ALA A 308 -4.54 -13.53 -3.89
CA ALA A 308 -5.84 -12.95 -4.22
C ALA A 308 -7.01 -13.83 -3.74
N ARG A 309 -6.95 -15.16 -3.92
CA ARG A 309 -7.98 -16.09 -3.39
C ARG A 309 -8.03 -16.08 -1.86
N GLY A 310 -6.89 -16.07 -1.18
CA GLY A 310 -6.80 -15.98 0.27
C GLY A 310 -7.41 -14.69 0.81
N MET A 311 -7.07 -13.54 0.21
CA MET A 311 -7.70 -12.26 0.56
C MET A 311 -9.21 -12.29 0.31
N ALA A 312 -9.67 -12.78 -0.84
CA ALA A 312 -11.09 -12.88 -1.16
C ALA A 312 -11.86 -13.78 -0.18
N ASP A 313 -11.28 -14.90 0.26
CA ASP A 313 -11.86 -15.77 1.29
C ASP A 313 -11.94 -15.08 2.63
N GLY A 314 -10.89 -14.36 3.05
CA GLY A 314 -10.90 -13.56 4.27
C GLY A 314 -11.99 -12.49 4.27
N ILE A 315 -12.12 -11.75 3.16
CA ILE A 315 -13.18 -10.77 2.94
C ILE A 315 -14.56 -11.44 2.94
N THR A 316 -14.70 -12.58 2.27
CA THR A 316 -15.98 -13.31 2.21
C THR A 316 -16.43 -13.77 3.58
N LEU A 317 -15.51 -14.32 4.37
CA LEU A 317 -15.78 -14.69 5.75
C LEU A 317 -16.18 -13.47 6.58
N HIS A 318 -15.49 -12.34 6.45
CA HIS A 318 -15.82 -11.12 7.17
C HIS A 318 -17.25 -10.62 6.86
N LEU A 319 -17.61 -10.58 5.57
CA LEU A 319 -18.89 -10.03 5.12
C LEU A 319 -20.10 -10.96 5.33
N ARG A 320 -19.86 -12.25 5.62
CA ARG A 320 -20.93 -13.21 5.89
C ARG A 320 -21.18 -13.48 7.37
N GLY A 321 -20.26 -13.09 8.26
CA GLY A 321 -20.34 -13.33 9.71
C GLY A 321 -19.66 -14.62 10.10
#